data_AF-A2EVC3-F1
#
_entry.id   AF-A2EVC3-F1
#
_cell.length_a   1.000
_cell.length_b   1.000
_cell.length_c   1.000
_cell.angle_alpha   90.00
_cell.angle_beta   90.00
_cell.angle_gamma   90.00
#
_symmetry.space_group_name_H-M   'P 1'
#
loop_
_entity.id
_entity.type
_entity.pdbx_description
1 polymer ?
#
loop_
_entity_poly.entity_id
_entity_poly.type
_entity_poly.pdbx_seq_one_letter_code
_entity_poly.pdbx_strand_id
1 'polypeptide(L)' 'MKILIIDGAKEFISSKGKLNEALVEYAVKSLKEKGHEVQVTKADSNYNCEEEVKKIVWADVLL' A
#
# COMPACT_ATOMS: atom_id res chain seq x y z
N MET A 1 1.61 14.96 -4.10
CA MET A 1 0.38 14.34 -3.60
C MET A 1 0.77 13.18 -2.72
N LYS A 2 -0.04 12.95 -1.70
CA LYS A 2 0.10 11.92 -0.69
C LYS A 2 -0.77 10.74 -1.10
N ILE A 3 -0.15 9.58 -1.29
CA ILE A 3 -0.82 8.39 -1.82
C ILE A 3 -0.66 7.28 -0.81
N LEU A 4 -1.77 6.70 -0.39
CA LEU A 4 -1.79 5.51 0.47
C LEU A 4 -2.18 4.31 -0.39
N ILE A 5 -1.33 3.29 -0.40
CA ILE A 5 -1.58 2.00 -1.05
C ILE A 5 -1.90 0.97 0.03
N ILE A 6 -3.07 0.35 -0.06
CA ILE A 6 -3.46 -0.77 0.79
C ILE A 6 -3.14 -2.05 0.01
N ASP A 7 -2.03 -2.68 0.39
CA ASP A 7 -1.63 -3.97 -0.13
C ASP A 7 -2.54 -5.07 0.44
N GLY A 8 -3.56 -5.42 -0.34
CA GLY A 8 -4.47 -6.53 -0.09
C GLY A 8 -3.88 -7.90 -0.44
N ALA A 9 -2.58 -8.02 -0.73
CA ALA A 9 -1.93 -9.30 -0.93
C ALA A 9 -2.18 -10.19 0.29
N LYS A 10 -2.80 -11.34 0.04
CA LYS A 10 -2.96 -12.41 1.00
C LYS A 10 -2.36 -13.67 0.41
N GLU A 11 -1.50 -14.34 1.15
CA GLU A 11 -1.04 -15.67 0.76
C GLU A 11 -2.23 -16.63 0.84
N PHE A 12 -2.70 -17.11 -0.30
CA PHE A 12 -3.84 -18.03 -0.37
C PHE A 12 -3.51 -19.20 -1.31
N ILE A 13 -3.30 -20.37 -0.69
CA ILE A 13 -3.14 -21.72 -1.28
C ILE A 13 -2.00 -21.87 -2.30
N SER A 14 -2.05 -21.17 -3.44
CA SER A 14 -1.06 -21.22 -4.53
C SER A 14 -0.56 -19.84 -4.94
N SER A 15 -1.26 -18.77 -4.59
CA SER A 15 -0.79 -17.40 -4.81
C SER A 15 0.14 -16.99 -3.66
N LYS A 16 1.45 -17.08 -3.88
CA LYS A 16 2.50 -16.62 -2.95
C LYS A 16 2.52 -15.09 -2.72
N GLY A 17 1.45 -14.36 -3.04
CA GLY A 17 1.39 -12.89 -2.97
C GLY A 17 2.32 -12.12 -3.93
N LYS A 18 3.30 -12.79 -4.55
CA LYS A 18 4.41 -12.19 -5.30
C LYS A 18 4.01 -11.21 -6.41
N LEU A 19 2.88 -11.43 -7.08
CA LEU A 19 2.42 -10.52 -8.12
C LEU A 19 1.94 -9.19 -7.52
N ASN A 20 1.14 -9.24 -6.45
CA ASN A 20 0.69 -8.03 -5.77
C ASN A 20 1.87 -7.30 -5.13
N GLU A 21 2.80 -8.01 -4.50
CA GLU A 21 4.01 -7.38 -3.95
C GLU A 21 4.82 -6.67 -5.05
N ALA A 22 5.01 -7.30 -6.22
CA ALA A 22 5.71 -6.69 -7.34
C ALA A 22 4.97 -5.49 -7.93
N LEU A 23 3.63 -5.54 -8.00
CA LEU A 23 2.80 -4.42 -8.46
C LEU A 23 2.85 -3.24 -7.48
N VAL A 24 2.79 -3.51 -6.17
CA VAL A 24 2.92 -2.50 -5.12
C VAL A 24 4.30 -1.87 -5.17
N GLU A 25 5.37 -2.67 -5.29
CA GLU A 25 6.73 -2.15 -5.43
C GLU A 25 6.88 -1.27 -6.68
N TYR A 26 6.35 -1.71 -7.81
CA TYR A 26 6.35 -0.95 -9.06
C TYR A 26 5.57 0.37 -8.91
N ALA A 27 4.40 0.35 -8.27
CA ALA A 27 3.59 1.53 -8.01
C ALA A 27 4.32 2.52 -7.09
N VAL A 28 4.89 2.04 -5.98
CA VAL A 28 5.69 2.87 -5.06
C VAL A 28 6.85 3.55 -5.79
N LYS A 29 7.60 2.80 -6.61
CA LYS A 29 8.72 3.35 -7.36
C LYS A 29 8.26 4.42 -8.36
N SER A 30 7.26 4.09 -9.17
CA SER A 30 6.75 4.99 -10.22
C SER A 30 6.17 6.29 -9.65
N LEU A 31 5.45 6.20 -8.53
CA LEU A 31 4.84 7.35 -7.87
C LEU A 31 5.89 8.23 -7.16
N LYS A 32 6.89 7.61 -6.52
CA LYS A 32 8.03 8.35 -5.94
C LYS A 32 8.87 9.05 -7.01
N GLU A 33 9.13 8.39 -8.14
CA GLU A 33 9.84 8.99 -9.29
C GLU A 33 9.09 10.21 -9.85
N LYS A 34 7.76 10.23 -9.75
CA LYS A 34 6.91 11.39 -10.12
C LYS A 34 6.86 12.48 -9.04
N GLY A 35 7.57 12.33 -7.92
CA GLY A 35 7.59 13.29 -6.82
C GLY A 35 6.39 13.21 -5.87
N HIS A 36 5.70 12.07 -5.82
CA HIS A 36 4.63 11.83 -4.86
C HIS A 36 5.14 11.20 -3.57
N GLU A 37 4.48 11.51 -2.45
CA GLU A 37 4.72 10.84 -1.18
C GLU A 37 3.84 9.59 -1.13
N VAL A 38 4.43 8.42 -0.86
CA VAL A 38 3.71 7.15 -0.89
C VAL A 38 3.88 6.42 0.44
N GLN A 39 2.77 6.01 1.02
CA GLN A 39 2.72 5.09 2.16
C GLN A 39 2.04 3.79 1.74
N VAL A 40 2.46 2.68 2.35
CA VAL A 40 1.89 1.35 2.08
C VAL A 40 1.45 0.71 3.39
N THR A 41 0.23 0.19 3.41
CA THR A 41 -0.29 -0.64 4.51
C THR A 41 -0.56 -2.04 3.98
N LYS A 42 -0.01 -3.07 4.64
CA LYS A 42 -0.34 -4.47 4.34
C LYS A 42 -1.58 -4.90 5.12
N ALA A 43 -2.64 -5.26 4.41
CA ALA A 43 -3.91 -5.67 5.00
C ALA A 43 -3.81 -7.02 5.75
N ASP A 44 -2.88 -7.88 5.35
CA ASP A 44 -2.61 -9.19 5.99
C ASP A 44 -1.60 -9.10 7.16
N SER A 45 -1.40 -7.90 7.71
CA SER A 45 -0.52 -7.67 8.88
C SER A 45 -1.31 -7.19 10.10
N ASN A 46 -0.71 -7.25 11.28
CA ASN A 46 -1.30 -6.68 12.49
C ASN A 46 -1.21 -5.13 12.42
N TYR A 47 -2.20 -4.49 11.81
CA TYR A 47 -2.28 -3.03 11.72
C TYR A 47 -3.04 -2.43 12.91
N ASN A 48 -2.71 -1.19 13.26
CA ASN A 48 -3.44 -0.42 14.27
C ASN A 48 -4.48 0.47 13.58
N CYS A 49 -5.76 0.26 13.89
CA CYS A 49 -6.87 1.01 13.31
C CYS A 49 -6.71 2.54 13.45
N GLU A 50 -6.25 3.04 14.59
CA GLU A 50 -6.08 4.49 14.79
C GLU A 50 -4.98 5.07 13.89
N GLU A 51 -3.90 4.32 13.69
CA GLU A 51 -2.81 4.71 12.78
C GLU A 51 -3.30 4.67 11.32
N GLU A 52 -4.04 3.65 10.92
CA GLU A 52 -4.61 3.57 9.56
C GLU A 52 -5.58 4.71 9.26
N VAL A 53 -6.41 5.11 10.24
CA VAL A 53 -7.29 6.28 10.09
C VAL A 53 -6.47 7.56 9.83
N LYS A 54 -5.35 7.75 10.55
CA LYS A 54 -4.46 8.91 10.30
C LYS A 54 -3.86 8.87 8.90
N LYS A 55 -3.49 7.68 8.40
CA LYS A 55 -2.95 7.52 7.05
C LYS A 55 -4.00 7.82 5.98
N ILE A 56 -5.25 7.41 6.19
CA ILE A 56 -6.37 7.72 5.30
C ILE A 56 -6.59 9.24 5.24
N VAL A 57 -6.58 9.92 6.39
CA VAL A 57 -6.71 11.39 6.45
C VAL A 57 -5.51 12.11 5.82
N TRP A 58 -4.32 11.52 5.92
CA TRP A 58 -3.10 12.06 5.31
C TRP A 58 -3.11 11.96 3.78
N ALA A 59 -3.75 10.94 3.22
CA ALA A 59 -3.70 10.65 1.79
C ALA A 59 -4.67 11.51 0.96
N ASP A 60 -4.18 12.04 -0.15
CA ASP A 60 -5.00 12.64 -1.21
C ASP A 60 -5.68 11.54 -2.07
N VAL A 61 -5.04 10.37 -2.19
CA VAL A 61 -5.50 9.24 -3.00
C VAL A 61 -5.28 7.93 -2.24
N LEU A 62 -6.30 7.07 -2.24
CA LEU A 62 -6.26 5.71 -1.71
C LEU A 62 -6.26 4.70 -2.87
N LEU A 63 -5.31 3.77 -2.87
CA LEU A 63 -5.14 2.70 -3.88
C LEU A 63 -5.20 1.31 -3.25
#